data_AF-A0A485L9X0-F1
#
_entry.id   AF-A0A485L9X0-F1
#
_cell.length_a   1.000
_cell.length_b   1.000
_cell.length_c   1.000
_cell.angle_alpha   90.00
_cell.angle_beta   90.00
_cell.angle_gamma   90.00
#
_symmetry.space_group_name_H-M   'P 1'
#
loop_
_entity.id
_entity.type
_entity.pdbx_description
1 polymer ?
#
loop_
_entity_poly.entity_id
_entity_poly.type
_entity_poly.pdbx_seq_one_letter_code
_entity_poly.pdbx_strand_id
1 'polypeptide(L)'
;MPTRPPRRQVLTKSPLDRIHLLRMQVRDLMDLNNIRGIMSFFGFGEDQPFLVPQDRCEFECRTKSNFAYFSVNYFVITCLIGFQHALLNPIFMVVLTVLGAGWAYCNYLTVHETSGNPVIILGGPTTPMQRDTCMMLGTMFIHERVRRLMMGYVASIILIIVFGGPLLLYTLVVSLFLIVLHAIMRNQPLATYDELEDKYHDLSSSEYEDDHGHGYLIWIVFTIIAIPAETVENCVLANENASPEQTNARMVRTPPLKVAFVCDDTAQRFAEASVDGLPYLHMYAHEAMVPVRCEEAFDLWMSKVWVQGGVPPGRLPTSLETQGHGRGREGCIRRIMGGLTREQILRAGVPTDNTRIASVLYTVLTLPMPYHSYVAHVQFIPVGDGQTLVRWDGKLAPKRWDVRWFGGFFCWLVVAVFRVAVGHMLRGYAKSLKKKQ
;
A
#
# COMPACT_ATOMS: atom_id res chain seq x y z
N MET A 1 -53.96 10.80 -12.69
CA MET A 1 -52.51 11.05 -12.86
C MET A 1 -51.82 10.71 -11.55
N PRO A 2 -50.89 9.75 -11.50
CA PRO A 2 -50.18 9.43 -10.26
C PRO A 2 -49.12 10.50 -10.00
N THR A 3 -49.16 11.08 -8.79
CA THR A 3 -48.25 12.10 -8.30
C THR A 3 -46.86 11.50 -8.08
N ARG A 4 -45.86 12.07 -8.75
CA ARG A 4 -44.45 11.66 -8.63
C ARG A 4 -43.99 11.90 -7.18
N PRO A 5 -43.43 10.91 -6.47
CA PRO A 5 -42.94 11.12 -5.11
C PRO A 5 -41.79 12.14 -5.10
N PRO A 6 -41.67 12.94 -4.02
CA PRO A 6 -40.66 13.99 -3.93
C PRO A 6 -39.25 13.39 -3.98
N ARG A 7 -38.41 13.99 -4.83
CA ARG A 7 -37.00 13.62 -5.02
C ARG A 7 -36.25 13.83 -3.71
N ARG A 8 -35.96 12.73 -3.01
CA ARG A 8 -35.22 12.73 -1.73
C ARG A 8 -33.84 13.33 -1.98
N GLN A 9 -33.59 14.53 -1.43
CA GLN A 9 -32.28 15.17 -1.53
C GLN A 9 -31.26 14.32 -0.76
N VAL A 10 -30.27 13.79 -1.47
CA VAL A 10 -29.16 13.04 -0.89
C VAL A 10 -28.29 14.04 -0.12
N LEU A 11 -28.55 14.16 1.18
CA LEU A 11 -27.77 15.01 2.07
C LEU A 11 -26.38 14.37 2.22
N THR A 12 -25.41 14.85 1.47
CA THR A 12 -24.02 14.42 1.59
C THR A 12 -23.50 14.83 2.97
N LYS A 13 -23.44 13.86 3.90
CA LYS A 13 -22.93 14.06 5.27
C LYS A 13 -21.56 14.73 5.21
N SER A 14 -21.36 15.77 6.02
CA SER A 14 -20.11 16.53 6.02
C SER A 14 -18.94 15.63 6.40
N PRO A 15 -17.70 15.92 5.95
CA PRO A 15 -16.52 15.14 6.35
C PRO A 15 -16.34 15.04 7.88
N LEU A 16 -16.80 16.06 8.61
CA LEU A 16 -16.73 16.12 10.07
C LEU A 16 -17.70 15.13 10.72
N ASP A 17 -18.91 14.99 10.17
CA ASP A 17 -19.89 13.99 10.62
C ASP A 17 -19.37 12.56 10.39
N ARG A 18 -18.66 12.34 9.28
CA ARG A 18 -18.04 11.03 8.99
C ARG A 18 -16.96 10.67 10.02
N ILE A 19 -16.12 11.63 10.43
CA ILE A 19 -15.10 11.40 11.47
C ILE A 19 -15.77 11.11 12.82
N HIS A 20 -16.85 11.82 13.16
CA HIS A 20 -17.58 11.58 14.40
C HIS A 20 -18.21 10.19 14.43
N LEU A 21 -18.85 9.79 13.33
CA LEU A 21 -19.41 8.45 13.16
C LEU A 21 -18.34 7.36 13.27
N LEU A 22 -17.19 7.54 12.61
CA LEU A 22 -16.07 6.61 12.72
C LEU A 22 -15.56 6.50 14.16
N ARG A 23 -15.45 7.63 14.88
CA ARG A 23 -15.00 7.61 16.28
C ARG A 23 -15.98 6.87 17.20
N MET A 24 -17.28 7.02 16.97
CA MET A 24 -18.29 6.26 17.72
C MET A 24 -18.20 4.77 17.39
N GLN A 25 -18.10 4.40 16.11
CA GLN A 25 -17.93 3.01 15.69
C GLN A 25 -16.68 2.36 16.29
N VAL A 26 -15.54 3.05 16.27
CA VAL A 26 -14.29 2.56 16.89
C VAL A 26 -14.44 2.41 18.40
N ARG A 27 -15.14 3.33 19.07
CA ARG A 27 -15.40 3.23 20.51
C ARG A 27 -16.25 2.01 20.83
N ASP A 28 -17.34 1.80 20.09
CA ASP A 28 -18.24 0.67 20.32
C ASP A 28 -17.55 -0.68 20.03
N LEU A 29 -16.70 -0.72 19.00
CA LEU A 29 -15.88 -1.90 18.68
C LEU A 29 -14.82 -2.19 19.74
N MET A 30 -14.36 -1.18 20.50
CA MET A 30 -13.33 -1.34 21.54
C MET A 30 -13.90 -1.34 22.96
N ASP A 31 -15.21 -1.52 23.14
CA ASP A 31 -15.76 -1.67 24.47
C ASP A 31 -15.22 -2.96 25.11
N LEU A 32 -14.49 -2.82 26.23
CA LEU A 32 -13.91 -3.96 26.95
C LEU A 32 -14.98 -4.95 27.44
N ASN A 33 -16.24 -4.51 27.55
CA ASN A 33 -17.37 -5.39 27.84
C ASN A 33 -17.64 -6.41 26.72
N ASN A 34 -17.14 -6.17 25.50
CA ASN A 34 -17.22 -7.10 24.38
C ASN A 34 -16.10 -8.15 24.36
N ILE A 35 -15.23 -8.19 25.39
CA ILE A 35 -14.22 -9.24 25.47
C ILE A 35 -14.91 -10.61 25.60
N ARG A 36 -14.63 -11.49 24.64
CA ARG A 36 -15.15 -12.86 24.67
C ARG A 36 -14.21 -13.75 25.46
N GLY A 37 -14.78 -14.73 26.16
CA GLY A 37 -14.00 -15.70 26.91
C GLY A 37 -13.01 -16.42 26.01
N ILE A 38 -11.81 -16.69 26.54
CA ILE A 38 -10.74 -17.34 25.77
C ILE A 38 -11.18 -18.70 25.22
N MET A 39 -12.05 -19.40 25.95
CA MET A 39 -12.62 -20.68 25.54
C MET A 39 -13.50 -20.53 24.28
N SER A 40 -14.34 -19.51 24.22
CA SER A 40 -15.16 -19.22 23.04
C SER A 40 -14.33 -18.75 21.84
N PHE A 41 -13.28 -17.94 22.10
CA PHE A 41 -12.36 -17.48 21.07
C PHE A 41 -11.71 -18.67 20.36
N PHE A 42 -11.11 -19.60 21.11
CA PHE A 42 -10.50 -20.81 20.56
C PHE A 42 -11.51 -21.93 20.25
N GLY A 43 -12.79 -21.73 20.54
CA GLY A 43 -13.86 -22.71 20.31
C GLY A 43 -13.74 -24.00 21.12
N PHE A 44 -13.13 -23.93 22.31
CA PHE A 44 -13.08 -25.06 23.22
C PHE A 44 -14.49 -25.44 23.69
N GLY A 45 -14.88 -26.70 23.46
CA GLY A 45 -16.20 -27.24 23.82
C GLY A 45 -17.25 -27.16 22.70
N GLU A 46 -16.86 -26.69 21.51
CA GLU A 46 -17.70 -26.74 20.31
C GLU A 46 -17.35 -27.96 19.46
N ASP A 47 -18.33 -28.54 18.76
CA ASP A 47 -18.13 -29.77 17.98
C ASP A 47 -17.22 -29.56 16.75
N GLN A 48 -17.30 -28.38 16.13
CA GLN A 48 -16.52 -28.02 14.93
C GLN A 48 -16.15 -26.52 14.93
N PRO A 49 -15.26 -26.09 15.84
CA PRO A 49 -14.95 -24.68 16.01
C PRO A 49 -14.18 -24.07 14.83
N PHE A 50 -13.50 -24.91 14.04
CA PHE A 50 -12.76 -24.47 12.86
C PHE A 50 -13.19 -25.30 11.65
N LEU A 51 -13.65 -24.62 10.60
CA LEU A 51 -14.08 -25.24 9.36
C LEU A 51 -13.59 -24.37 8.19
N VAL A 52 -13.01 -25.01 7.17
CA VAL A 52 -12.66 -24.31 5.93
C VAL A 52 -13.96 -23.96 5.20
N PRO A 53 -14.22 -22.68 4.86
CA PRO A 53 -15.42 -22.28 4.13
C PRO A 53 -15.43 -22.95 2.76
N GLN A 54 -16.61 -23.45 2.34
CA GLN A 54 -16.78 -24.18 1.10
C GLN A 54 -17.05 -23.25 -0.09
N ASP A 55 -17.65 -22.09 0.17
CA ASP A 55 -17.96 -21.11 -0.86
C ASP A 55 -17.51 -19.67 -0.49
N ARG A 56 -17.60 -18.77 -1.49
CA ARG A 56 -17.18 -17.36 -1.33
C ARG A 56 -18.11 -16.56 -0.42
N CYS A 57 -19.40 -16.91 -0.37
CA CYS A 57 -20.39 -16.18 0.41
C CYS A 57 -20.19 -16.45 1.90
N GLU A 58 -20.04 -17.72 2.25
CA GLU A 58 -19.68 -18.24 3.57
C GLU A 58 -18.36 -17.64 4.04
N PHE A 59 -17.33 -17.64 3.19
CA PHE A 59 -16.05 -17.02 3.49
C PHE A 59 -16.20 -15.54 3.87
N GLU A 60 -16.89 -14.73 3.06
CA GLU A 60 -17.05 -13.30 3.30
C GLU A 60 -17.90 -13.03 4.55
N CYS A 61 -19.02 -13.73 4.70
CA CYS A 61 -19.94 -13.60 5.83
C CYS A 61 -19.27 -13.99 7.15
N ARG A 62 -18.64 -15.16 7.20
CA ARG A 62 -17.91 -15.68 8.37
C ARG A 62 -16.80 -14.72 8.76
N THR A 63 -16.00 -14.29 7.80
CA THR A 63 -14.87 -13.40 8.10
C THR A 63 -15.35 -12.07 8.68
N LYS A 64 -16.35 -11.42 8.07
CA LYS A 64 -16.92 -10.17 8.58
C LYS A 64 -17.51 -10.33 9.98
N SER A 65 -18.29 -11.39 10.18
CA SER A 65 -18.90 -11.67 11.48
C SER A 65 -17.84 -11.86 12.56
N ASN A 66 -16.87 -12.75 12.32
CA ASN A 66 -15.82 -13.03 13.29
C ASN A 66 -14.95 -11.79 13.57
N PHE A 67 -14.69 -10.95 12.57
CA PHE A 67 -14.01 -9.67 12.77
C PHE A 67 -14.76 -8.76 13.74
N ALA A 68 -16.08 -8.64 13.61
CA ALA A 68 -16.89 -7.85 14.52
C ALA A 68 -16.97 -8.50 15.90
N TYR A 69 -17.27 -9.80 15.95
CA TYR A 69 -17.54 -10.55 17.18
C TYR A 69 -16.31 -10.68 18.09
N PHE A 70 -15.11 -10.86 17.52
CA PHE A 70 -13.85 -11.03 18.26
C PHE A 70 -12.90 -9.83 18.17
N SER A 71 -13.37 -8.67 17.73
CA SER A 71 -12.57 -7.44 17.56
C SER A 71 -11.70 -7.10 18.78
N VAL A 72 -12.28 -7.11 19.99
CA VAL A 72 -11.56 -6.84 21.23
C VAL A 72 -10.52 -7.92 21.54
N ASN A 73 -10.84 -9.20 21.35
CA ASN A 73 -9.90 -10.31 21.52
C ASN A 73 -8.70 -10.19 20.57
N TYR A 74 -8.93 -9.82 19.30
CA TYR A 74 -7.88 -9.58 18.32
C TYR A 74 -6.95 -8.43 18.71
N PHE A 75 -7.52 -7.34 19.25
CA PHE A 75 -6.74 -6.24 19.80
C PHE A 75 -5.87 -6.71 20.97
N VAL A 76 -6.44 -7.45 21.93
CA VAL A 76 -5.70 -7.99 23.07
C VAL A 76 -4.57 -8.91 22.63
N ILE A 77 -4.82 -9.83 21.69
CA ILE A 77 -3.79 -10.73 21.14
C ILE A 77 -2.68 -9.94 20.45
N THR A 78 -3.02 -8.89 19.69
CA THR A 78 -2.03 -8.00 19.07
C THR A 78 -1.14 -7.34 20.12
N CYS A 79 -1.73 -6.83 21.20
CA CYS A 79 -1.00 -6.27 22.32
C CYS A 79 -0.09 -7.30 23.01
N LEU A 80 -0.57 -8.54 23.20
CA LEU A 80 0.21 -9.62 23.80
C LEU A 80 1.40 -10.04 22.92
N ILE A 81 1.19 -10.19 21.60
CA ILE A 81 2.26 -10.49 20.63
C ILE A 81 3.28 -9.34 20.61
N GLY A 82 2.81 -8.09 20.59
CA GLY A 82 3.66 -6.90 20.66
C GLY A 82 4.49 -6.84 21.93
N PHE A 83 3.88 -7.14 23.08
CA PHE A 83 4.56 -7.20 24.37
C PHE A 83 5.61 -8.33 24.39
N GLN A 84 5.24 -9.54 23.95
CA GLN A 84 6.17 -10.66 23.85
C GLN A 84 7.36 -10.31 22.94
N HIS A 85 7.12 -9.65 21.80
CA HIS A 85 8.17 -9.24 20.88
C HIS A 85 9.07 -8.15 21.45
N ALA A 86 8.49 -7.20 22.19
CA ALA A 86 9.25 -6.21 22.94
C ALA A 86 10.20 -6.89 23.92
N LEU A 87 9.73 -7.90 24.68
CA LEU A 87 10.56 -8.65 25.62
C LEU A 87 11.67 -9.48 24.94
N LEU A 88 11.41 -10.04 23.75
CA LEU A 88 12.39 -10.80 22.99
C LEU A 88 13.45 -9.92 22.32
N ASN A 89 13.26 -8.61 22.27
CA ASN A 89 14.22 -7.67 21.73
C ASN A 89 14.90 -6.88 22.87
N PRO A 90 16.03 -7.38 23.41
CA PRO A 90 16.67 -6.77 24.57
C PRO A 90 17.15 -5.33 24.30
N ILE A 91 17.53 -5.02 23.05
CA ILE A 91 17.93 -3.66 22.66
C ILE A 91 16.75 -2.70 22.79
N PHE A 92 15.58 -3.10 22.30
CA PHE A 92 14.37 -2.31 22.42
C PHE A 92 14.00 -2.05 23.89
N MET A 93 14.10 -3.08 24.75
CA MET A 93 13.87 -2.93 26.19
C MET A 93 14.88 -1.99 26.84
N VAL A 94 16.17 -2.10 26.52
CA VAL A 94 17.21 -1.17 27.03
C VAL A 94 16.88 0.27 26.63
N VAL A 95 16.51 0.49 25.36
CA VAL A 95 16.12 1.82 24.88
C VAL A 95 14.89 2.34 25.62
N LEU A 96 13.85 1.52 25.81
CA LEU A 96 12.65 1.90 26.58
C LEU A 96 12.98 2.19 28.05
N THR A 97 13.83 1.39 28.69
CA THR A 97 14.24 1.60 30.08
C THR A 97 15.05 2.88 30.23
N VAL A 98 16.00 3.15 29.34
CA VAL A 98 16.78 4.40 29.35
C VAL A 98 15.88 5.61 29.13
N LEU A 99 14.92 5.51 28.19
CA LEU A 99 13.93 6.56 27.98
C LEU A 99 13.07 6.79 29.24
N GLY A 100 12.51 5.73 29.82
CA GLY A 100 11.69 5.81 31.03
C GLY A 100 12.46 6.37 32.23
N ALA A 101 13.71 5.93 32.43
CA ALA A 101 14.60 6.43 33.48
C ALA A 101 14.94 7.92 33.25
N GLY A 102 15.23 8.31 32.01
CA GLY A 102 15.46 9.71 31.63
C GLY A 102 14.25 10.60 31.95
N TRP A 103 13.05 10.13 31.62
CA TRP A 103 11.80 10.82 31.95
C TRP A 103 11.56 10.93 33.47
N ALA A 104 11.72 9.83 34.20
CA ALA A 104 11.56 9.81 35.65
C ALA A 104 12.57 10.75 36.35
N TYR A 105 13.82 10.76 35.88
CA TYR A 105 14.87 11.65 36.39
C TYR A 105 14.55 13.11 36.11
N CYS A 106 14.07 13.45 34.90
CA CYS A 106 13.63 14.82 34.58
C CYS A 106 12.47 15.28 35.45
N ASN A 107 11.49 14.41 35.69
CA ASN A 107 10.38 14.69 36.61
C ASN A 107 10.87 14.90 38.04
N TYR A 108 11.78 14.04 38.52
CA TYR A 108 12.39 14.17 39.85
C TYR A 108 13.08 15.53 40.02
N LEU A 109 13.91 15.92 39.05
CA LEU A 109 14.60 17.22 39.03
C LEU A 109 13.63 18.39 39.07
N THR A 110 12.50 18.28 38.36
CA THR A 110 11.47 19.33 38.31
C THR A 110 10.75 19.49 39.65
N VAL A 111 10.48 18.40 40.35
CA VAL A 111 9.79 18.43 41.65
C VAL A 111 10.66 19.00 42.77
N HIS A 112 11.99 18.83 42.69
CA HIS A 112 12.93 19.24 43.73
C HIS A 112 13.63 20.58 43.46
N GLU A 113 13.24 21.25 42.38
CA GLU A 113 13.78 22.54 41.99
C GLU A 113 13.23 23.65 42.90
N THR A 114 14.13 24.42 43.50
CA THR A 114 13.77 25.60 44.31
C THR A 114 14.61 26.79 43.86
N SER A 115 14.15 28.02 44.15
CA SER A 115 14.88 29.24 43.79
C SER A 115 16.30 29.32 44.37
N GLY A 116 16.58 28.59 45.46
CA GLY A 116 17.91 28.48 46.08
C GLY A 116 18.75 27.29 45.61
N ASN A 117 18.20 26.37 44.82
CA ASN A 117 18.90 25.19 44.29
C ASN A 117 18.49 24.93 42.84
N PRO A 118 19.00 25.72 41.88
CA PRO A 118 18.70 25.53 40.47
C PRO A 118 19.35 24.26 39.95
N VAL A 119 18.69 23.60 39.00
CA VAL A 119 19.26 22.40 38.35
C VAL A 119 20.44 22.80 37.47
N ILE A 120 21.62 22.24 37.74
CA ILE A 120 22.84 22.51 36.97
C ILE A 120 23.01 21.42 35.90
N ILE A 121 23.02 21.80 34.63
CA ILE A 121 23.28 20.90 33.49
C ILE A 121 24.50 21.42 32.75
N LEU A 122 25.48 20.54 32.48
CA LEU A 122 26.75 20.90 31.82
C LEU A 122 27.52 22.06 32.50
N GLY A 123 27.43 22.15 33.83
CA GLY A 123 28.18 23.13 34.64
C GLY A 123 27.52 24.52 34.78
N GLY A 124 26.32 24.74 34.20
CA GLY A 124 25.56 25.98 34.37
C GLY A 124 24.17 25.76 34.99
N PRO A 125 23.66 26.69 35.82
CA PRO A 125 22.27 26.65 36.27
C PRO A 125 21.35 26.79 35.06
N THR A 126 20.45 25.83 34.91
CA THR A 126 19.55 25.73 33.77
C THR A 126 18.17 26.16 34.24
N THR A 127 17.60 27.19 33.61
CA THR A 127 16.23 27.59 33.96
C THR A 127 15.23 26.50 33.54
N PRO A 128 14.04 26.41 34.17
CA PRO A 128 12.98 25.49 33.72
C PRO A 128 12.70 25.63 32.21
N MET A 129 12.71 26.88 31.71
CA MET A 129 12.51 27.18 30.29
C MET A 129 13.65 26.66 29.42
N GLN A 130 14.91 26.76 29.87
CA GLN A 130 16.06 26.18 29.16
C GLN A 130 16.08 24.66 29.24
N ARG A 131 15.62 24.02 30.31
CA ARG A 131 15.53 22.56 30.42
C ARG A 131 14.46 22.01 29.49
N ASP A 132 13.30 22.66 29.44
CA ASP A 132 12.26 22.39 28.44
C ASP A 132 12.82 22.59 27.02
N THR A 133 13.67 23.61 26.81
CA THR A 133 14.33 23.88 25.52
C THR A 133 15.48 22.92 25.21
N CYS A 134 16.19 22.37 26.19
CA CYS A 134 17.28 21.41 25.98
C CYS A 134 16.72 20.03 25.66
N MET A 135 15.56 19.68 26.23
CA MET A 135 14.72 18.58 25.72
C MET A 135 14.13 18.89 24.33
N MET A 136 13.95 20.17 23.98
CA MET A 136 13.48 20.63 22.66
C MET A 136 14.56 20.57 21.55
N LEU A 137 15.85 20.73 21.89
CA LEU A 137 16.94 20.94 20.91
C LEU A 137 17.28 19.70 20.06
N GLY A 138 16.73 18.53 20.38
CA GLY A 138 16.71 17.37 19.49
C GLY A 138 15.79 17.54 18.26
N THR A 139 15.00 18.62 18.17
CA THR A 139 14.00 18.84 17.09
C THR A 139 13.89 20.30 16.66
N MET A 140 15.01 20.90 16.25
CA MET A 140 15.08 22.31 15.83
C MET A 140 14.48 22.59 14.44
N PHE A 141 13.30 22.08 14.10
CA PHE A 141 12.51 22.51 12.93
C PHE A 141 11.05 22.06 13.09
N ILE A 142 10.22 22.75 13.89
CA ILE A 142 8.74 22.81 13.75
C ILE A 142 8.18 23.95 14.65
N HIS A 143 7.14 24.59 14.12
CA HIS A 143 6.50 25.85 14.50
C HIS A 143 5.91 25.95 15.94
N GLU A 144 5.89 27.18 16.48
CA GLU A 144 5.84 27.54 17.90
C GLU A 144 4.54 27.21 18.68
N ARG A 145 3.40 26.99 18.01
CA ARG A 145 2.11 26.77 18.69
C ARG A 145 1.69 25.30 18.89
N VAL A 146 2.37 24.33 18.26
CA VAL A 146 2.17 22.88 18.51
C VAL A 146 3.23 22.33 19.49
N ARG A 147 4.24 23.15 19.80
CA ARG A 147 5.42 22.84 20.59
C ARG A 147 5.07 22.29 21.99
N ARG A 148 4.09 22.86 22.71
CA ARG A 148 3.82 22.50 24.13
C ARG A 148 3.16 21.14 24.37
N LEU A 149 2.60 20.48 23.35
CA LEU A 149 1.97 19.15 23.50
C LEU A 149 2.76 18.01 22.81
N MET A 150 3.77 18.32 22.00
CA MET A 150 4.55 17.31 21.24
C MET A 150 6.03 17.21 21.66
N MET A 151 6.48 17.98 22.66
CA MET A 151 7.90 18.28 22.92
C MET A 151 8.78 17.13 23.45
N GLY A 152 8.23 16.14 24.17
CA GLY A 152 8.95 14.90 24.53
C GLY A 152 8.60 13.70 23.66
N TYR A 153 7.57 13.86 22.84
CA TYR A 153 7.02 12.81 21.99
C TYR A 153 7.91 12.57 20.77
N VAL A 154 8.53 13.58 20.16
CA VAL A 154 9.21 13.41 18.87
C VAL A 154 10.54 12.64 18.96
N ALA A 155 11.40 12.90 19.94
CA ALA A 155 12.64 12.11 20.11
C ALA A 155 12.34 10.66 20.53
N SER A 156 11.36 10.49 21.42
CA SER A 156 10.81 9.18 21.78
C SER A 156 10.18 8.48 20.56
N ILE A 157 9.44 9.20 19.72
CA ILE A 157 8.87 8.70 18.47
C ILE A 157 9.98 8.30 17.49
N ILE A 158 11.04 9.10 17.32
CA ILE A 158 12.14 8.75 16.41
C ILE A 158 12.85 7.49 16.89
N LEU A 159 13.17 7.39 18.19
CA LEU A 159 13.75 6.18 18.76
C LEU A 159 12.79 4.98 18.66
N ILE A 160 11.49 5.20 18.89
CA ILE A 160 10.45 4.18 18.68
C ILE A 160 10.30 3.84 17.20
N ILE A 161 10.50 4.74 16.24
CA ILE A 161 10.43 4.43 14.81
C ILE A 161 11.68 3.67 14.37
N VAL A 162 12.86 4.07 14.84
CA VAL A 162 14.13 3.44 14.46
C VAL A 162 14.26 2.05 15.09
N PHE A 163 14.05 1.94 16.40
CA PHE A 163 14.22 0.69 17.14
C PHE A 163 12.91 -0.11 17.28
N GLY A 164 11.80 0.59 17.47
CA GLY A 164 10.47 -0.03 17.58
C GLY A 164 9.74 -0.17 16.26
N GLY A 165 10.07 0.58 15.20
CA GLY A 165 9.30 0.58 13.95
C GLY A 165 9.33 -0.77 13.25
N PRO A 166 10.51 -1.40 13.07
CA PRO A 166 10.58 -2.77 12.58
C PRO A 166 9.81 -3.77 13.46
N LEU A 167 9.86 -3.59 14.78
CA LEU A 167 9.18 -4.46 15.75
C LEU A 167 7.66 -4.31 15.66
N LEU A 168 7.16 -3.06 15.63
CA LEU A 168 5.75 -2.73 15.48
C LEU A 168 5.21 -3.18 14.13
N LEU A 169 5.99 -3.02 13.05
CA LEU A 169 5.63 -3.51 11.73
C LEU A 169 5.52 -5.03 11.74
N TYR A 170 6.50 -5.72 12.33
CA TYR A 170 6.48 -7.17 12.47
C TYR A 170 5.27 -7.64 13.29
N THR A 171 5.04 -7.04 14.47
CA THR A 171 3.87 -7.34 15.30
C THR A 171 2.58 -7.13 14.51
N LEU A 172 2.44 -6.01 13.81
CA LEU A 172 1.26 -5.72 13.01
C LEU A 172 1.06 -6.76 11.91
N VAL A 173 2.10 -7.13 11.17
CA VAL A 173 2.01 -8.13 10.09
C VAL A 173 1.64 -9.51 10.64
N VAL A 174 2.32 -9.97 11.68
CA VAL A 174 2.05 -11.29 12.27
C VAL A 174 0.68 -11.34 12.94
N SER A 175 0.31 -10.31 13.70
CA SER A 175 -1.02 -10.23 14.31
C SER A 175 -2.12 -10.17 13.25
N LEU A 176 -1.96 -9.36 12.20
CA LEU A 176 -2.94 -9.29 11.11
C LEU A 176 -3.10 -10.64 10.42
N PHE A 177 -2.00 -11.34 10.15
CA PHE A 177 -2.05 -12.68 9.57
C PHE A 177 -2.84 -13.66 10.44
N LEU A 178 -2.53 -13.73 11.75
CA LEU A 178 -3.22 -14.62 12.69
C LEU A 178 -4.70 -14.25 12.86
N ILE A 179 -5.02 -12.96 12.89
CA ILE A 179 -6.39 -12.45 12.99
C ILE A 179 -7.19 -12.85 11.75
N VAL A 180 -6.63 -12.64 10.55
CA VAL A 180 -7.31 -13.02 9.30
C VAL A 180 -7.50 -14.53 9.22
N LEU A 181 -6.46 -15.31 9.54
CA LEU A 181 -6.55 -16.76 9.57
C LEU A 181 -7.62 -17.25 10.54
N HIS A 182 -7.64 -16.69 11.76
CA HIS A 182 -8.65 -17.00 12.75
C HIS A 182 -10.05 -16.60 12.27
N ALA A 183 -10.22 -15.39 11.72
CA ALA A 183 -11.51 -14.90 11.26
C ALA A 183 -12.07 -15.73 10.09
N ILE A 184 -11.22 -16.27 9.22
CA ILE A 184 -11.62 -17.17 8.12
C ILE A 184 -11.99 -18.55 8.65
N MET A 185 -11.15 -19.12 9.51
CA MET A 185 -11.28 -20.52 9.92
C MET A 185 -12.32 -20.72 11.02
N ARG A 186 -12.53 -19.71 11.88
CA ARG A 186 -13.41 -19.83 13.04
C ARG A 186 -14.86 -19.97 12.59
N ASN A 187 -15.48 -21.09 12.90
CA ASN A 187 -16.88 -21.35 12.61
C ASN A 187 -17.73 -20.97 13.83
N GLN A 188 -17.93 -19.66 14.04
CA GLN A 188 -18.81 -19.19 15.10
C GLN A 188 -20.26 -19.45 14.65
N PRO A 189 -21.08 -20.16 15.45
CA PRO A 189 -22.52 -20.22 15.22
C PRO A 189 -23.06 -18.83 15.52
N LEU A 190 -23.16 -18.02 14.46
CA LEU A 190 -23.85 -16.74 14.50
C LEU A 190 -25.23 -16.95 15.11
N ALA A 191 -25.67 -16.00 15.95
CA ALA A 191 -27.09 -15.86 16.24
C ALA A 191 -27.81 -15.96 14.88
N THR A 192 -28.65 -16.98 14.79
CA THR A 192 -29.35 -17.53 13.62
C THR A 192 -29.15 -16.75 12.33
N TYR A 193 -28.74 -17.45 11.25
CA TYR A 193 -28.64 -16.92 9.87
C TYR A 193 -29.74 -15.88 9.55
N ASP A 194 -30.96 -16.12 10.01
CA ASP A 194 -32.13 -15.21 10.01
C ASP A 194 -31.87 -13.76 10.50
N GLU A 195 -31.18 -13.55 11.64
CA GLU A 195 -30.89 -12.20 12.15
C GLU A 195 -29.84 -11.47 11.29
N LEU A 196 -28.90 -12.23 10.70
CA LEU A 196 -27.91 -11.66 9.80
C LEU A 196 -28.49 -11.40 8.42
N GLU A 197 -29.38 -12.28 7.95
CA GLU A 197 -30.12 -12.21 6.71
C GLU A 197 -31.11 -11.04 6.74
N ASP A 198 -31.81 -10.79 7.85
CA ASP A 198 -32.63 -9.60 8.06
C ASP A 198 -31.77 -8.32 8.00
N LYS A 199 -30.61 -8.32 8.65
CA LYS A 199 -29.67 -7.19 8.60
C LYS A 199 -29.03 -7.00 7.21
N TYR A 200 -28.85 -8.09 6.46
CA TYR A 200 -28.36 -8.08 5.08
C TYR A 200 -29.45 -7.65 4.10
N HIS A 201 -30.70 -8.01 4.33
CA HIS A 201 -31.85 -7.54 3.58
C HIS A 201 -32.08 -6.05 3.84
N ASP A 202 -31.87 -5.55 5.05
CA ASP A 202 -31.89 -4.12 5.33
C ASP A 202 -30.73 -3.37 4.63
N LEU A 203 -29.53 -3.97 4.58
CA LEU A 203 -28.37 -3.38 3.91
C LEU A 203 -28.46 -3.47 2.37
N SER A 204 -29.00 -4.56 1.82
CA SER A 204 -29.16 -4.78 0.37
C SER A 204 -30.41 -4.13 -0.22
N SER A 205 -31.49 -3.99 0.56
CA SER A 205 -32.65 -3.17 0.21
C SER A 205 -32.38 -1.68 0.35
N SER A 206 -31.32 -1.29 1.09
CA SER A 206 -30.68 0.02 0.95
C SER A 206 -29.80 0.07 -0.31
N GLU A 207 -30.40 -0.29 -1.45
CA GLU A 207 -29.91 -0.07 -2.81
C GLU A 207 -29.89 1.45 -3.09
N TYR A 208 -29.06 2.15 -2.31
CA TYR A 208 -28.55 3.47 -2.57
C TYR A 208 -27.35 3.28 -3.49
N GLU A 209 -27.51 3.77 -4.72
CA GLU A 209 -26.48 4.05 -5.72
C GLU A 209 -25.05 3.82 -5.24
N ASP A 210 -24.49 2.68 -5.62
CA ASP A 210 -23.20 2.48 -6.29
C ASP A 210 -22.07 3.52 -6.07
N ASP A 211 -21.90 4.03 -4.85
CA ASP A 211 -20.75 4.84 -4.45
C ASP A 211 -19.76 3.92 -3.73
N HIS A 212 -18.88 3.34 -4.53
CA HIS A 212 -17.86 2.32 -4.25
C HIS A 212 -16.80 2.67 -3.17
N GLY A 213 -17.15 3.39 -2.09
CA GLY A 213 -16.17 3.89 -1.11
C GLY A 213 -15.82 2.94 0.04
N HIS A 214 -16.75 2.11 0.50
CA HIS A 214 -16.62 1.44 1.80
C HIS A 214 -16.11 -0.02 1.74
N GLY A 215 -16.36 -0.72 0.63
CA GLY A 215 -15.84 -2.08 0.42
C GLY A 215 -14.35 -2.12 0.07
N TYR A 216 -13.78 -1.02 -0.45
CA TYR A 216 -12.42 -1.01 -1.01
C TYR A 216 -11.31 -1.18 0.03
N LEU A 217 -11.45 -0.67 1.25
CA LEU A 217 -10.38 -0.80 2.25
C LEU A 217 -10.23 -2.25 2.72
N ILE A 218 -11.36 -2.91 2.97
CA ILE A 218 -11.42 -4.35 3.28
C ILE A 218 -10.97 -5.16 2.06
N TRP A 219 -11.42 -4.84 0.84
CA TRP A 219 -10.97 -5.52 -0.38
C TRP A 219 -9.48 -5.34 -0.69
N ILE A 220 -8.88 -4.18 -0.40
CA ILE A 220 -7.43 -3.94 -0.57
C ILE A 220 -6.65 -4.79 0.44
N VAL A 221 -7.10 -4.84 1.69
CA VAL A 221 -6.51 -5.72 2.71
C VAL A 221 -6.65 -7.19 2.30
N PHE A 222 -7.83 -7.62 1.81
CA PHE A 222 -8.04 -8.98 1.30
C PHE A 222 -7.25 -9.30 0.02
N THR A 223 -7.09 -8.36 -0.92
CA THR A 223 -6.37 -8.59 -2.19
C THR A 223 -4.86 -8.66 -1.97
N ILE A 224 -4.34 -7.93 -0.99
CA ILE A 224 -2.93 -8.02 -0.57
C ILE A 224 -2.65 -9.35 0.16
N ILE A 225 -3.67 -9.93 0.82
CA ILE A 225 -3.53 -11.09 1.72
C ILE A 225 -3.92 -12.42 1.06
N ALA A 226 -4.82 -12.45 0.08
CA ALA A 226 -5.30 -13.67 -0.59
C ALA A 226 -4.37 -14.18 -1.71
N ILE A 227 -3.06 -13.89 -1.66
CA ILE A 227 -2.10 -14.47 -2.58
C ILE A 227 -1.62 -15.81 -1.97
N PRO A 228 -1.89 -16.96 -2.62
CA PRO A 228 -1.69 -18.27 -2.00
C PRO A 228 -0.23 -18.50 -1.62
N ALA A 229 0.00 -19.18 -0.49
CA ALA A 229 1.32 -19.57 0.01
C ALA A 229 2.17 -20.33 -1.03
N GLU A 230 1.52 -21.06 -1.95
CA GLU A 230 2.16 -21.66 -3.14
C GLU A 230 2.92 -20.64 -3.99
N THR A 231 2.54 -19.36 -4.00
CA THR A 231 3.24 -18.31 -4.77
C THR A 231 4.57 -17.95 -4.11
N VAL A 232 4.64 -17.97 -2.78
CA VAL A 232 5.85 -17.64 -2.02
C VAL A 232 6.83 -18.82 -2.07
N GLU A 233 6.32 -20.05 -1.88
CA GLU A 233 7.13 -21.27 -1.94
C GLU A 233 7.64 -21.56 -3.36
N ASN A 234 6.81 -21.33 -4.40
CA ASN A 234 7.28 -21.40 -5.79
C ASN A 234 8.23 -20.26 -6.16
N CYS A 235 8.15 -19.07 -5.54
CA CYS A 235 9.12 -18.00 -5.78
C CYS A 235 10.49 -18.29 -5.16
N VAL A 236 10.54 -18.95 -4.00
CA VAL A 236 11.80 -19.36 -3.35
C VAL A 236 12.40 -20.56 -4.08
N LEU A 237 11.61 -21.58 -4.42
CA LEU A 237 12.09 -22.79 -5.11
C LEU A 237 12.38 -22.56 -6.60
N ALA A 238 11.69 -21.63 -7.27
CA ALA A 238 12.06 -21.24 -8.64
C ALA A 238 13.41 -20.51 -8.69
N ASN A 239 13.86 -19.88 -7.59
CA ASN A 239 15.11 -19.14 -7.58
C ASN A 239 16.35 -20.05 -7.43
N GLU A 240 16.20 -21.23 -6.82
CA GLU A 240 17.31 -22.19 -6.71
C GLU A 240 17.50 -23.03 -7.97
N ASN A 241 16.48 -23.15 -8.83
CA ASN A 241 16.49 -24.05 -10.01
C ASN A 241 16.24 -23.37 -11.37
N ALA A 242 15.89 -22.09 -11.44
CA ALA A 242 15.64 -21.43 -12.72
C ALA A 242 16.95 -21.09 -13.45
N SER A 243 17.26 -21.89 -14.48
CA SER A 243 18.07 -21.43 -15.60
C SER A 243 17.40 -20.21 -16.24
N PRO A 244 18.14 -19.15 -16.63
CA PRO A 244 17.61 -17.96 -17.31
C PRO A 244 16.72 -18.24 -18.54
N GLU A 245 16.81 -19.44 -19.13
CA GLU A 245 15.99 -19.85 -20.26
C GLU A 245 14.51 -20.14 -19.91
N GLN A 246 14.20 -20.62 -18.70
CA GLN A 246 12.83 -21.09 -18.40
C GLN A 246 11.85 -19.97 -18.08
N THR A 247 12.30 -18.83 -17.55
CA THR A 247 11.44 -17.67 -17.26
C THR A 247 10.91 -17.01 -18.55
N ASN A 248 11.59 -17.18 -19.68
CA ASN A 248 11.14 -16.71 -20.99
C ASN A 248 10.04 -17.58 -21.61
N ALA A 249 9.88 -18.84 -21.21
CA ALA A 249 8.99 -19.79 -21.86
C ALA A 249 7.50 -19.65 -21.46
N ARG A 250 7.19 -18.94 -20.37
CA ARG A 250 5.81 -18.79 -19.88
C ARG A 250 5.09 -17.52 -20.37
N MET A 251 5.75 -16.70 -21.18
CA MET A 251 5.11 -15.58 -21.88
C MET A 251 4.32 -16.08 -23.10
N VAL A 252 2.99 -16.06 -22.95
CA VAL A 252 1.92 -16.05 -23.95
C VAL A 252 2.39 -16.19 -25.42
N ARG A 253 2.09 -17.35 -26.02
CA ARG A 253 2.15 -17.61 -27.46
C ARG A 253 1.18 -16.66 -28.21
N THR A 254 1.62 -15.45 -28.50
CA THR A 254 1.11 -14.69 -29.64
C THR A 254 1.93 -15.07 -30.86
N PRO A 255 1.31 -15.31 -32.03
CA PRO A 255 2.06 -15.64 -33.23
C PRO A 255 3.07 -14.52 -33.54
N PRO A 256 4.29 -14.84 -34.02
CA PRO A 256 5.33 -13.86 -34.28
C PRO A 256 4.95 -13.03 -35.50
N LEU A 257 4.14 -12.00 -35.27
CA LEU A 257 4.05 -10.86 -36.15
C LEU A 257 5.43 -10.20 -36.10
N LYS A 258 6.21 -10.34 -37.19
CA LYS A 258 7.53 -9.69 -37.37
C LYS A 258 7.33 -8.18 -37.46
N VAL A 259 7.03 -7.55 -36.33
CA VAL A 259 6.83 -6.11 -36.22
C VAL A 259 8.10 -5.56 -35.59
N ALA A 260 8.80 -4.70 -36.32
CA ALA A 260 10.01 -4.05 -35.83
C ALA A 260 9.64 -2.95 -34.81
N PHE A 261 10.50 -2.74 -33.82
CA PHE A 261 10.37 -1.59 -32.94
C PHE A 261 10.78 -0.32 -33.69
N VAL A 262 10.18 0.82 -33.34
CA VAL A 262 10.69 2.11 -33.83
C VAL A 262 12.10 2.38 -33.29
N CYS A 263 12.38 1.90 -32.08
CA CYS A 263 13.68 2.03 -31.44
C CYS A 263 14.06 0.69 -30.79
N ASP A 264 14.99 -0.04 -31.40
CA ASP A 264 15.44 -1.34 -30.88
C ASP A 264 16.16 -1.22 -29.51
N ASP A 265 16.78 -0.07 -29.24
CA ASP A 265 17.45 0.23 -27.96
C ASP A 265 16.48 0.19 -26.76
N THR A 266 15.20 0.52 -26.93
CA THR A 266 14.22 0.43 -25.81
C THR A 266 13.93 -1.01 -25.42
N ALA A 267 13.71 -1.87 -26.42
CA ALA A 267 13.46 -3.29 -26.22
C ALA A 267 14.70 -3.99 -25.66
N GLN A 268 15.90 -3.66 -26.18
CA GLN A 268 17.15 -4.22 -25.72
C GLN A 268 17.43 -3.88 -24.25
N ARG A 269 17.31 -2.61 -23.86
CA ARG A 269 17.48 -2.18 -22.46
C ARG A 269 16.45 -2.79 -21.53
N PHE A 270 15.20 -2.93 -21.98
CA PHE A 270 14.19 -3.63 -21.19
C PHE A 270 14.45 -5.15 -21.10
N ALA A 271 15.13 -5.74 -22.08
CA ALA A 271 15.50 -7.16 -22.04
C ALA A 271 16.71 -7.45 -21.13
N GLU A 272 17.47 -6.45 -20.69
CA GLU A 272 18.60 -6.65 -19.77
C GLU A 272 18.16 -7.38 -18.49
N ALA A 273 18.76 -8.54 -18.21
CA ALA A 273 18.35 -9.39 -17.09
C ALA A 273 18.74 -8.85 -15.71
N SER A 274 19.67 -7.89 -15.66
CA SER A 274 20.21 -7.35 -14.41
C SER A 274 20.63 -5.90 -14.55
N VAL A 275 20.77 -5.22 -13.41
CA VAL A 275 21.29 -3.86 -13.28
C VAL A 275 22.26 -3.84 -12.10
N ASP A 276 23.48 -3.35 -12.32
CA ASP A 276 24.57 -3.37 -11.33
C ASP A 276 24.85 -4.75 -10.72
N GLY A 277 24.67 -5.81 -11.53
CA GLY A 277 24.82 -7.20 -11.09
C GLY A 277 23.67 -7.74 -10.22
N LEU A 278 22.58 -6.99 -10.05
CA LEU A 278 21.36 -7.45 -9.38
C LEU A 278 20.33 -7.88 -10.43
N PRO A 279 19.82 -9.12 -10.41
CA PRO A 279 18.81 -9.57 -11.34
C PRO A 279 17.48 -8.86 -11.06
N TYR A 280 16.71 -8.64 -12.12
CA TYR A 280 15.31 -8.29 -11.99
C TYR A 280 14.52 -9.54 -11.54
N LEU A 281 14.05 -9.56 -10.30
CA LEU A 281 13.38 -10.75 -9.72
C LEU A 281 11.86 -10.73 -9.89
N HIS A 282 11.26 -9.54 -9.97
CA HIS A 282 9.81 -9.41 -9.98
C HIS A 282 9.35 -8.59 -11.18
N MET A 283 8.35 -9.12 -11.88
CA MET A 283 7.82 -8.55 -13.12
C MET A 283 6.29 -8.54 -13.10
N TYR A 284 5.71 -7.58 -13.80
CA TYR A 284 4.27 -7.55 -14.10
C TYR A 284 4.05 -7.05 -15.53
N ALA A 285 2.90 -7.43 -16.10
CA ALA A 285 2.49 -7.03 -17.43
C ALA A 285 0.98 -6.77 -17.44
N HIS A 286 0.57 -5.71 -18.12
CA HIS A 286 -0.84 -5.40 -18.39
C HIS A 286 -1.04 -5.06 -19.86
N GLU A 287 -2.19 -5.46 -20.39
CA GLU A 287 -2.55 -5.23 -21.77
C GLU A 287 -3.95 -4.64 -21.87
N ALA A 288 -4.15 -3.71 -22.80
CA ALA A 288 -5.46 -3.20 -23.13
C ALA A 288 -5.55 -2.83 -24.62
N MET A 289 -6.60 -3.30 -25.27
CA MET A 289 -6.98 -2.86 -26.61
C MET A 289 -7.66 -1.49 -26.54
N VAL A 290 -7.20 -0.57 -27.39
CA VAL A 290 -7.79 0.76 -27.54
C VAL A 290 -8.23 1.02 -28.98
N PRO A 291 -9.41 1.63 -29.20
CA PRO A 291 -10.00 1.75 -30.53
C PRO A 291 -9.48 3.00 -31.27
N VAL A 292 -8.19 3.32 -31.15
CA VAL A 292 -7.57 4.48 -31.80
C VAL A 292 -6.22 4.09 -32.41
N ARG A 293 -5.76 4.87 -33.39
CA ARG A 293 -4.50 4.64 -34.10
C ARG A 293 -3.30 4.76 -33.15
N CYS A 294 -2.19 4.12 -33.50
CA CYS A 294 -0.98 4.05 -32.68
C CYS A 294 -0.46 5.44 -32.27
N GLU A 295 -0.44 6.38 -33.22
CA GLU A 295 -0.06 7.78 -32.97
C GLU A 295 -0.94 8.48 -31.94
N GLU A 296 -2.27 8.32 -32.05
CA GLU A 296 -3.23 8.92 -31.13
C GLU A 296 -3.17 8.28 -29.74
N ALA A 297 -3.04 6.94 -29.69
CA ALA A 297 -2.83 6.21 -28.44
C ALA A 297 -1.56 6.71 -27.72
N PHE A 298 -0.45 6.83 -28.45
CA PHE A 298 0.81 7.32 -27.90
C PHE A 298 0.68 8.73 -27.32
N ASP A 299 0.10 9.67 -28.07
CA ASP A 299 -0.06 11.06 -27.63
C ASP A 299 -1.01 11.20 -26.45
N LEU A 300 -2.07 10.39 -26.41
CA LEU A 300 -3.01 10.39 -25.30
C LEU A 300 -2.41 9.76 -24.06
N TRP A 301 -1.61 8.70 -24.18
CA TRP A 301 -0.86 8.17 -23.05
C TRP A 301 0.14 9.21 -22.52
N MET A 302 0.90 9.87 -23.40
CA MET A 302 1.85 10.90 -23.00
C MET A 302 1.16 12.09 -22.31
N SER A 303 0.06 12.60 -22.87
CA SER A 303 -0.63 13.77 -22.31
C SER A 303 -1.48 13.46 -21.07
N LYS A 304 -2.17 12.32 -21.02
CA LYS A 304 -3.09 11.98 -19.93
C LYS A 304 -2.44 11.14 -18.84
N VAL A 305 -1.64 10.15 -19.20
CA VAL A 305 -1.03 9.23 -18.24
C VAL A 305 0.30 9.80 -17.74
N TRP A 306 1.19 10.24 -18.63
CA TRP A 306 2.49 10.77 -18.22
C TRP A 306 2.39 12.17 -17.60
N VAL A 307 1.88 13.16 -18.35
CA VAL A 307 1.86 14.56 -17.92
C VAL A 307 0.80 14.84 -16.84
N GLN A 308 -0.39 14.27 -16.96
CA GLN A 308 -1.51 14.56 -16.04
C GLN A 308 -1.64 13.57 -14.87
N GLY A 309 -0.78 12.55 -14.80
CA GLY A 309 -0.77 11.59 -13.69
C GLY A 309 -1.88 10.54 -13.75
N GLY A 310 -2.46 10.28 -14.92
CA GLY A 310 -3.51 9.28 -15.12
C GLY A 310 -4.88 9.88 -15.46
N VAL A 311 -5.87 8.98 -15.58
CA VAL A 311 -7.26 9.31 -15.90
C VAL A 311 -8.11 9.13 -14.64
N PRO A 312 -9.09 10.02 -14.36
CA PRO A 312 -10.01 9.84 -13.24
C PRO A 312 -10.69 8.45 -13.25
N PRO A 313 -10.89 7.82 -12.08
CA PRO A 313 -10.59 8.33 -10.72
C PRO A 313 -9.11 8.19 -10.30
N GLY A 314 -8.27 7.53 -11.09
CA GLY A 314 -6.86 7.25 -10.76
C GLY A 314 -5.87 8.37 -11.07
N ARG A 315 -6.31 9.64 -11.08
CA ARG A 315 -5.42 10.77 -11.35
C ARG A 315 -4.59 11.09 -10.12
N LEU A 316 -3.29 10.83 -10.18
CA LEU A 316 -2.36 11.18 -9.11
C LEU A 316 -1.86 12.62 -9.28
N PRO A 317 -1.71 13.40 -8.19
CA PRO A 317 -1.14 14.74 -8.26
C PRO A 317 0.28 14.63 -8.83
N THR A 318 0.47 15.25 -10.00
CA THR A 318 1.69 15.15 -10.79
C THR A 318 2.19 16.54 -11.16
N SER A 319 3.49 16.77 -11.05
CA SER A 319 4.16 17.98 -11.54
C SER A 319 5.38 17.60 -12.37
N LEU A 320 5.65 18.34 -13.45
CA LEU A 320 6.83 18.14 -14.26
C LEU A 320 7.99 18.93 -13.67
N GLU A 321 9.10 18.25 -13.37
CA GLU A 321 10.34 18.88 -12.95
C GLU A 321 11.17 19.32 -14.17
N THR A 322 11.25 18.46 -15.18
CA THR A 322 11.85 18.77 -16.48
C THR A 322 10.90 18.35 -17.60
N GLN A 323 10.85 19.11 -18.70
CA GLN A 323 9.90 18.86 -19.80
C GLN A 323 10.32 17.69 -20.72
N GLY A 324 11.63 17.38 -20.76
CA GLY A 324 12.23 16.45 -21.73
C GLY A 324 12.29 17.03 -23.15
N HIS A 325 12.79 16.22 -24.09
CA HIS A 325 12.97 16.61 -25.50
C HIS A 325 12.07 15.80 -26.45
N GLY A 326 11.58 16.46 -27.50
CA GLY A 326 10.78 15.84 -28.56
C GLY A 326 9.39 15.38 -28.13
N ARG A 327 8.65 14.74 -29.06
CA ARG A 327 7.29 14.21 -28.83
C ARG A 327 7.27 13.11 -27.76
N GLY A 328 8.34 12.33 -27.66
CA GLY A 328 8.52 11.28 -26.65
C GLY A 328 8.95 11.79 -25.27
N ARG A 329 9.27 13.09 -25.14
CA ARG A 329 9.70 13.72 -23.89
C ARG A 329 10.90 13.01 -23.23
N GLU A 330 11.89 12.62 -24.03
CA GLU A 330 13.08 11.94 -23.52
C GLU A 330 13.82 12.82 -22.50
N GLY A 331 14.21 12.25 -21.36
CA GLY A 331 14.80 12.97 -20.23
C GLY A 331 13.80 13.75 -19.36
N CYS A 332 12.49 13.69 -19.65
CA CYS A 332 11.46 14.30 -18.81
C CYS A 332 11.42 13.63 -17.45
N ILE A 333 11.53 14.44 -16.40
CA ILE A 333 11.40 14.04 -15.00
C ILE A 333 10.06 14.57 -14.47
N ARG A 334 9.25 13.67 -13.93
CA ARG A 334 7.97 14.01 -13.26
C ARG A 334 8.01 13.63 -11.80
N ARG A 335 7.28 14.39 -10.99
CA ARG A 335 7.01 14.16 -9.57
C ARG A 335 5.58 13.68 -9.42
N ILE A 336 5.39 12.56 -8.73
CA ILE A 336 4.07 11.97 -8.46
C ILE A 336 3.85 11.94 -6.94
N MET A 337 2.59 11.93 -6.50
CA MET A 337 2.21 11.82 -5.09
C MET A 337 2.78 12.96 -4.25
N GLY A 338 2.70 14.19 -4.74
CA GLY A 338 3.23 15.37 -4.02
C GLY A 338 4.76 15.41 -3.95
N GLY A 339 5.45 14.70 -4.84
CA GLY A 339 6.91 14.69 -4.91
C GLY A 339 7.59 13.52 -4.18
N LEU A 340 6.81 12.57 -3.65
CA LEU A 340 7.35 11.34 -3.07
C LEU A 340 8.09 10.51 -4.11
N THR A 341 7.56 10.42 -5.33
CA THR A 341 8.16 9.66 -6.45
C THR A 341 8.68 10.60 -7.52
N ARG A 342 9.92 10.39 -7.95
CA ARG A 342 10.44 10.98 -9.19
C ARG A 342 10.59 9.90 -10.24
N GLU A 343 10.04 10.13 -11.42
CA GLU A 343 10.15 9.22 -12.56
C GLU A 343 10.79 9.94 -13.74
N GLN A 344 11.58 9.22 -14.53
CA GLN A 344 12.27 9.77 -15.70
C GLN A 344 12.03 8.92 -16.94
N ILE A 345 11.64 9.55 -18.05
CA ILE A 345 11.68 8.90 -19.37
C ILE A 345 13.14 8.76 -19.80
N LEU A 346 13.60 7.52 -19.91
CA LEU A 346 14.94 7.21 -20.38
C LEU A 346 15.03 7.34 -21.90
N ARG A 347 14.01 6.84 -22.61
CA ARG A 347 14.04 6.70 -24.06
C ARG A 347 12.62 6.50 -24.61
N ALA A 348 12.32 7.00 -25.80
CA ALA A 348 11.03 6.85 -26.44
C ALA A 348 11.17 6.59 -27.95
N GLY A 349 10.53 5.52 -28.44
CA GLY A 349 10.30 5.27 -29.86
C GLY A 349 8.98 5.90 -30.29
N VAL A 350 9.02 7.15 -30.76
CA VAL A 350 7.83 7.90 -31.21
C VAL A 350 7.24 7.27 -32.47
N PRO A 351 5.91 7.06 -32.58
CA PRO A 351 5.32 6.45 -33.78
C PRO A 351 5.57 7.32 -35.03
N THR A 352 6.18 6.70 -36.05
CA THR A 352 6.41 7.28 -37.38
C THR A 352 5.45 6.74 -38.43
N ASP A 353 4.98 5.51 -38.23
CA ASP A 353 4.06 4.79 -39.11
C ASP A 353 3.21 3.79 -38.29
N ASN A 354 2.20 3.18 -38.91
CA ASN A 354 1.37 2.14 -38.30
C ASN A 354 1.98 0.73 -38.45
N THR A 355 3.24 0.61 -38.86
CA THR A 355 3.90 -0.69 -39.13
C THR A 355 4.92 -1.06 -38.07
N ARG A 356 5.35 -0.10 -37.24
CA ARG A 356 6.34 -0.30 -36.19
C ARG A 356 5.74 -0.12 -34.80
N ILE A 357 6.33 -0.80 -33.83
CA ILE A 357 5.93 -0.68 -32.42
C ILE A 357 6.55 0.59 -31.83
N ALA A 358 5.69 1.55 -31.48
CA ALA A 358 6.10 2.69 -30.67
C ALA A 358 6.27 2.26 -29.21
N SER A 359 7.19 2.89 -28.50
CA SER A 359 7.48 2.52 -27.11
C SER A 359 7.96 3.68 -26.24
N VAL A 360 7.76 3.56 -24.93
CA VAL A 360 8.31 4.47 -23.92
C VAL A 360 8.97 3.64 -22.81
N LEU A 361 10.23 3.92 -22.54
CA LEU A 361 11.00 3.33 -21.45
C LEU A 361 11.23 4.39 -20.37
N TYR A 362 10.85 4.08 -19.13
CA TYR A 362 11.04 5.00 -18.01
C TYR A 362 11.47 4.27 -16.73
N THR A 363 12.03 5.02 -15.79
CA THR A 363 12.52 4.52 -14.49
C THR A 363 12.01 5.39 -13.35
N VAL A 364 12.10 4.88 -12.12
CA VAL A 364 11.84 5.63 -10.89
C VAL A 364 13.19 6.00 -10.26
N LEU A 365 13.46 7.31 -10.15
CA LEU A 365 14.72 7.84 -9.63
C LEU A 365 14.80 7.86 -8.11
N THR A 366 13.70 8.18 -7.44
CA THR A 366 13.70 8.33 -5.97
C THR A 366 12.41 7.85 -5.36
N LEU A 367 12.54 6.86 -4.48
CA LEU A 367 11.66 6.55 -3.36
C LEU A 367 12.50 5.79 -2.31
N PRO A 368 12.23 5.92 -1.00
CA PRO A 368 12.76 4.99 0.01
C PRO A 368 12.06 3.62 -0.10
N MET A 369 12.12 3.00 -1.28
CA MET A 369 11.52 1.72 -1.55
C MET A 369 12.50 0.57 -1.33
N PRO A 370 11.98 -0.64 -1.10
CA PRO A 370 12.76 -1.87 -0.95
C PRO A 370 13.40 -2.39 -2.25
N TYR A 371 13.40 -1.62 -3.34
CA TYR A 371 14.06 -1.97 -4.60
C TYR A 371 15.24 -1.04 -4.93
N HIS A 372 16.24 -1.59 -5.61
CA HIS A 372 17.42 -0.88 -6.11
C HIS A 372 17.11 -0.16 -7.41
N SER A 373 16.38 -0.80 -8.32
CA SER A 373 16.02 -0.25 -9.62
C SER A 373 14.63 -0.70 -10.05
N TYR A 374 13.91 0.20 -10.70
CA TYR A 374 12.62 -0.07 -11.36
C TYR A 374 12.70 0.42 -12.79
N VAL A 375 12.26 -0.41 -13.73
CA VAL A 375 12.16 -0.04 -15.14
C VAL A 375 10.80 -0.49 -15.65
N ALA A 376 10.13 0.40 -16.39
CA ALA A 376 8.87 0.08 -17.05
C ALA A 376 8.91 0.44 -18.53
N HIS A 377 8.25 -0.40 -19.30
CA HIS A 377 8.22 -0.35 -20.75
C HIS A 377 6.76 -0.38 -21.22
N VAL A 378 6.38 0.65 -21.95
CA VAL A 378 5.05 0.78 -22.54
C VAL A 378 5.18 0.64 -24.05
N GLN A 379 4.46 -0.30 -24.63
CA GLN A 379 4.46 -0.62 -26.05
C GLN A 379 3.09 -0.30 -26.66
N PHE A 380 3.09 0.28 -27.85
CA PHE A 380 1.91 0.61 -28.63
C PHE A 380 1.98 -0.20 -29.93
N ILE A 381 1.28 -1.32 -29.96
CA ILE A 381 1.34 -2.32 -31.02
C ILE A 381 0.12 -2.10 -31.95
N PRO A 382 0.32 -1.78 -33.24
CA PRO A 382 -0.79 -1.64 -34.19
C PRO A 382 -1.40 -3.02 -34.49
N VAL A 383 -2.73 -3.15 -34.38
CA VAL A 383 -3.43 -4.45 -34.53
C VAL A 383 -4.24 -4.55 -35.84
N GLY A 384 -4.27 -3.48 -36.65
CA GLY A 384 -5.16 -3.36 -37.81
C GLY A 384 -6.41 -2.56 -37.49
N ASP A 385 -7.18 -2.16 -38.50
CA ASP A 385 -8.45 -1.40 -38.38
C ASP A 385 -8.38 -0.12 -37.52
N GLY A 386 -7.20 0.51 -37.50
CA GLY A 386 -6.97 1.71 -36.68
C GLY A 386 -7.05 1.46 -35.17
N GLN A 387 -6.90 0.21 -34.71
CA GLN A 387 -6.81 -0.15 -33.30
C GLN A 387 -5.36 -0.34 -32.85
N THR A 388 -5.13 -0.14 -31.55
CA THR A 388 -3.81 -0.30 -30.92
C THR A 388 -3.92 -1.16 -29.68
N LEU A 389 -3.04 -2.15 -29.55
CA LEU A 389 -2.81 -2.87 -28.30
C LEU A 389 -1.75 -2.13 -27.50
N VAL A 390 -2.12 -1.67 -26.31
CA VAL A 390 -1.18 -1.04 -25.37
C VAL A 390 -0.77 -2.08 -24.34
N ARG A 391 0.53 -2.45 -24.34
CA ARG A 391 1.15 -3.31 -23.34
C ARG A 391 2.01 -2.47 -22.40
N TRP A 392 1.89 -2.69 -21.09
CA TRP A 392 2.64 -2.00 -20.06
C TRP A 392 3.29 -3.02 -19.13
N ASP A 393 4.60 -3.15 -19.27
CA ASP A 393 5.43 -4.06 -18.50
C ASP A 393 6.26 -3.29 -17.47
N GLY A 394 6.52 -3.91 -16.34
CA GLY A 394 7.42 -3.36 -15.33
C GLY A 394 8.24 -4.45 -14.64
N LYS A 395 9.48 -4.14 -14.32
CA LYS A 395 10.40 -5.04 -13.62
C LYS A 395 11.16 -4.33 -12.51
N LEU A 396 11.40 -5.04 -11.40
CA LEU A 396 12.07 -4.51 -10.21
C LEU A 396 13.27 -5.39 -9.83
N ALA A 397 14.39 -4.72 -9.54
CA ALA A 397 15.56 -5.32 -8.92
C ALA A 397 15.53 -5.01 -7.42
N PRO A 398 15.40 -5.99 -6.53
CA PRO A 398 15.32 -5.76 -5.08
C PRO A 398 16.64 -5.21 -4.51
N LYS A 399 16.57 -4.56 -3.35
CA LYS A 399 17.80 -4.20 -2.61
C LYS A 399 18.45 -5.46 -2.04
N ARG A 400 19.79 -5.45 -1.94
CA ARG A 400 20.56 -6.57 -1.36
C ARG A 400 20.09 -6.97 0.04
N TRP A 401 19.71 -6.01 0.88
CA TRP A 401 19.20 -6.32 2.22
C TRP A 401 17.83 -6.99 2.19
N ASP A 402 16.97 -6.64 1.22
CA ASP A 402 15.64 -7.23 1.09
C ASP A 402 15.76 -8.70 0.65
N VAL A 403 16.63 -8.97 -0.34
CA VAL A 403 16.96 -10.34 -0.73
C VAL A 403 17.58 -11.12 0.42
N ARG A 404 18.61 -10.56 1.08
CA ARG A 404 19.40 -11.26 2.09
C ARG A 404 18.58 -11.62 3.34
N TRP A 405 17.72 -10.72 3.79
CA TRP A 405 17.03 -10.88 5.08
C TRP A 405 15.56 -11.27 4.95
N PHE A 406 14.92 -10.94 3.82
CA PHE A 406 13.49 -11.11 3.62
C PHE A 406 13.14 -11.84 2.31
N GLY A 407 14.12 -12.42 1.61
CA GLY A 407 13.90 -13.15 0.37
C GLY A 407 13.29 -12.31 -0.76
N GLY A 408 13.39 -10.98 -0.69
CA GLY A 408 12.76 -10.07 -1.66
C GLY A 408 11.28 -9.75 -1.38
N PHE A 409 10.76 -10.14 -0.20
CA PHE A 409 9.35 -9.95 0.16
C PHE A 409 8.88 -8.50 0.00
N PHE A 410 9.67 -7.51 0.43
CA PHE A 410 9.23 -6.12 0.36
C PHE A 410 9.21 -5.62 -1.08
N CYS A 411 10.19 -6.00 -1.91
CA CYS A 411 10.19 -5.70 -3.33
C CYS A 411 8.99 -6.35 -4.04
N TRP A 412 8.67 -7.60 -3.69
CA TRP A 412 7.49 -8.29 -4.20
C TRP A 412 6.18 -7.57 -3.84
N LEU A 413 6.06 -7.07 -2.60
CA LEU A 413 4.89 -6.30 -2.17
C LEU A 413 4.71 -5.04 -3.02
N VAL A 414 5.81 -4.34 -3.32
CA VAL A 414 5.78 -3.18 -4.22
C VAL A 414 5.30 -3.57 -5.62
N VAL A 415 5.76 -4.72 -6.15
CA VAL A 415 5.29 -5.24 -7.44
C VAL A 415 3.80 -5.52 -7.42
N ALA A 416 3.27 -6.12 -6.35
CA ALA A 416 1.83 -6.36 -6.22
C ALA A 416 1.03 -5.05 -6.25
N VAL A 417 1.48 -4.03 -5.52
CA VAL A 417 0.86 -2.69 -5.54
C VAL A 417 0.95 -2.05 -6.93
N PHE A 418 2.12 -2.12 -7.58
CA PHE A 418 2.32 -1.57 -8.93
C PHE A 418 1.45 -2.27 -9.96
N ARG A 419 1.31 -3.59 -9.88
CA ARG A 419 0.41 -4.39 -10.73
C ARG A 419 -1.03 -3.91 -10.59
N VAL A 420 -1.52 -3.72 -9.38
CA VAL A 420 -2.89 -3.21 -9.17
C VAL A 420 -3.04 -1.77 -9.69
N ALA A 421 -2.10 -0.89 -9.37
CA ALA A 421 -2.14 0.53 -9.75
C ALA A 421 -2.06 0.71 -11.27
N VAL A 422 -1.09 0.07 -11.93
CA VAL A 422 -0.91 0.13 -13.39
C VAL A 422 -2.10 -0.52 -14.10
N GLY A 423 -2.58 -1.68 -13.62
CA GLY A 423 -3.78 -2.31 -14.17
C GLY A 423 -5.03 -1.43 -14.06
N HIS A 424 -5.17 -0.65 -12.99
CA HIS A 424 -6.25 0.33 -12.87
C HIS A 424 -6.06 1.53 -13.81
N MET A 425 -4.84 2.09 -13.90
CA MET A 425 -4.53 3.20 -14.80
C MET A 425 -4.76 2.83 -16.27
N LEU A 426 -4.31 1.65 -16.70
CA LEU A 426 -4.46 1.19 -18.08
C LEU A 426 -5.93 0.95 -18.46
N ARG A 427 -6.74 0.40 -17.53
CA ARG A 427 -8.20 0.27 -17.71
C ARG A 427 -8.89 1.63 -17.80
N GLY A 428 -8.53 2.58 -16.94
CA GLY A 428 -9.05 3.94 -16.98
C GLY A 428 -8.70 4.66 -18.30
N TYR A 429 -7.46 4.50 -18.74
CA TYR A 429 -6.97 4.99 -20.03
C TYR A 429 -7.78 4.40 -21.21
N ALA A 430 -7.94 3.08 -21.28
CA ALA A 430 -8.71 2.43 -22.34
C ALA A 430 -10.19 2.85 -22.34
N LYS A 431 -10.82 2.99 -21.15
CA LYS A 431 -12.19 3.52 -21.02
C LYS A 431 -12.32 4.95 -21.54
N SER A 432 -11.32 5.81 -21.31
CA SER A 432 -11.37 7.21 -21.74
C SER A 432 -11.36 7.37 -23.26
N LEU A 433 -10.70 6.45 -23.96
CA LEU A 433 -10.64 6.42 -25.42
C LEU A 433 -11.96 5.98 -26.04
N LYS A 434 -12.61 4.98 -25.44
CA LYS A 434 -13.93 4.51 -25.88
C LYS A 434 -15.02 5.59 -25.80
N LYS A 435 -14.89 6.57 -24.92
CA LYS A 435 -15.88 7.65 -24.75
C LYS A 435 -15.77 8.79 -25.79
N LYS A 436 -14.67 8.85 -26.55
CA LYS A 436 -14.47 9.88 -27.57
C LYS A 436 -15.00 9.50 -28.95
N GLN A 437 -15.29 8.21 -29.14
CA GLN A 437 -16.03 7.68 -30.28
C GLN A 437 -17.51 7.81 -30.01
#